data_AF-A0AAV5F1S3-F1
#
_entry.id   AF-A0AAV5F1S3-F1
#
_cell.length_a   1.000
_cell.length_b   1.000
_cell.length_c   1.000
_cell.angle_alpha   90.00
_cell.angle_beta   90.00
_cell.angle_gamma   90.00
#
_symmetry.space_group_name_H-M   'P 1'
#
loop_
_entity.id
_entity.type
_entity.pdbx_description
1 polymer ?
#
loop_
_entity_poly.entity_id
_entity_poly.type
_entity_poly.pdbx_seq_one_letter_code
_entity_poly.pdbx_strand_id
1 'polypeptide(L)' 'MSTFLFDIKPEFVDSKYFCACARKRGYIHNLPVENQKPLLPLPPKTISEAFPNTRKWWP' A
#
# COMPACT_ATOMS: atom_id res chain seq x y z
N MET A 1 20.89 5.88 -5.05
CA MET A 1 19.92 5.10 -5.86
C MET A 1 19.25 5.95 -6.93
N SER A 2 18.65 7.10 -6.60
CA SER A 2 17.98 7.97 -7.59
C SER A 2 18.89 8.41 -8.76
N THR A 3 20.17 8.65 -8.51
CA THR A 3 21.17 9.00 -9.55
C THR A 3 21.37 7.95 -10.65
N PHE A 4 21.19 6.67 -10.33
CA PHE A 4 21.24 5.57 -11.33
C PHE A 4 19.91 5.37 -12.05
N LEU A 5 18.86 6.05 -11.61
CA LEU A 5 17.49 5.98 -12.10
C LEU A 5 17.02 7.37 -12.56
N PHE A 6 17.88 8.07 -13.30
CA PHE A 6 17.59 9.34 -13.96
C PHE A 6 17.13 10.46 -13.01
N ASP A 7 17.62 10.46 -11.78
CA ASP A 7 17.23 11.41 -10.72
C ASP A 7 15.70 11.46 -10.48
N ILE A 8 15.00 10.37 -10.84
CA ILE A 8 13.57 10.22 -10.58
C ILE A 8 13.38 10.19 -9.06
N LYS A 9 12.49 11.07 -8.58
CA LYS A 9 12.12 11.13 -7.17
C LYS A 9 11.25 9.91 -6.82
N PRO A 10 11.55 9.20 -5.71
CA PRO A 10 10.73 8.10 -5.27
C PRO A 10 9.34 8.58 -4.80
N GLU A 11 8.31 7.81 -5.14
CA GLU A 11 6.99 7.92 -4.56
C GLU A 11 6.96 7.16 -3.22
N PHE A 12 6.83 7.90 -2.12
CA PHE A 12 6.74 7.31 -0.78
C PHE A 12 5.30 7.06 -0.38
N VAL A 13 4.97 5.80 -0.07
CA VAL A 13 3.63 5.42 0.36
C VAL A 13 3.69 4.31 1.41
N ASP A 14 2.66 4.25 2.25
CA ASP A 14 2.45 3.19 3.24
C ASP A 14 1.35 2.24 2.78
N SER A 15 1.63 0.94 2.75
CA SER A 15 0.63 -0.06 2.35
C SER A 15 -0.62 -0.10 3.22
N LYS A 16 -0.63 0.52 4.42
CA LYS A 16 -1.82 0.63 5.28
C LYS A 16 -3.03 1.30 4.62
N TYR A 17 -2.82 2.10 3.58
CA TYR A 17 -3.93 2.74 2.84
C TYR A 17 -4.63 1.76 1.89
N PHE A 18 -3.94 0.67 1.55
CA PHE A 18 -4.40 -0.35 0.64
C PHE A 18 -4.82 -1.63 1.38
N CYS A 19 -4.17 -2.03 2.49
CA CYS A 19 -4.50 -3.26 3.22
C CYS A 19 -4.42 -3.11 4.75
N ALA A 20 -4.74 -4.19 5.47
CA ALA A 20 -4.73 -4.25 6.93
C ALA A 20 -3.34 -4.21 7.60
N CYS A 21 -2.25 -4.07 6.83
CA CYS A 21 -0.87 -4.10 7.35
C CYS A 21 -0.06 -2.89 6.86
N ALA A 22 0.68 -2.25 7.77
CA ALA A 22 1.56 -1.15 7.44
C ALA A 22 2.87 -1.66 6.80
N ARG A 23 3.31 -0.99 5.72
CA ARG A 23 4.58 -1.27 5.05
C ARG A 23 5.01 -0.03 4.28
N LYS A 24 5.94 0.73 4.87
CA LYS A 24 6.51 1.95 4.25
C LYS A 24 7.50 1.58 3.15
N ARG A 25 7.30 2.10 1.94
CA ARG A 25 8.17 1.88 0.77
C ARG A 25 8.27 3.15 -0.07
N GLY A 26 9.41 3.28 -0.76
CA GLY A 26 9.61 4.26 -1.83
C GLY A 26 9.68 3.50 -3.16
N TYR A 27 8.87 3.90 -4.13
CA TYR A 27 8.82 3.31 -5.47
C TYR A 27 9.40 4.30 -6.47
N ILE A 28 10.40 3.89 -7.26
CA ILE A 28 10.96 4.71 -8.34
C ILE A 28 10.44 4.13 -9.64
N HIS A 29 9.72 4.94 -10.42
CA HIS A 29 9.16 4.54 -11.71
C HIS A 29 8.96 5.75 -12.62
N ASN A 30 8.82 5.49 -13.92
CA ASN A 30 8.44 6.46 -14.95
C ASN A 30 6.98 6.27 -15.42
N LEU A 31 6.17 5.53 -14.65
CA LEU A 31 4.76 5.30 -14.95
C LEU A 31 3.92 6.57 -14.75
N PRO A 32 2.86 6.79 -15.55
CA PRO A 32 1.93 7.90 -15.34
C PRO A 32 1.14 7.71 -14.03
N VAL A 33 0.89 8.83 -13.35
CA VAL A 33 0.15 8.86 -12.08
C VAL A 33 -1.34 9.17 -12.26
N GLU A 34 -1.72 9.69 -13.42
CA GLU A 34 -3.11 10.01 -13.74
C GLU A 34 -3.91 8.74 -14.07
N ASN A 35 -5.21 8.77 -13.77
CA ASN A 35 -6.16 7.68 -14.07
C ASN A 35 -5.83 6.33 -13.40
N GLN A 36 -5.02 6.32 -12.35
CA GLN A 36 -4.82 5.12 -11.54
C GLN A 36 -6.15 4.71 -10.88
N LYS A 37 -6.48 3.42 -10.99
CA LYS A 37 -7.67 2.84 -10.38
C LYS A 37 -7.26 1.82 -9.32
N PRO A 38 -8.01 1.70 -8.21
CA PRO A 38 -7.73 0.67 -7.22
C PRO A 38 -8.03 -0.72 -7.78
N LEU A 39 -7.36 -1.73 -7.23
CA LEU A 39 -7.71 -3.12 -7.48
C LEU A 39 -9.07 -3.44 -6.85
N LEU A 40 -9.92 -4.17 -7.58
CA LEU A 40 -11.22 -4.64 -7.10
C LEU A 40 -11.21 -6.18 -6.97
N PRO A 41 -11.85 -6.74 -5.93
CA PRO A 41 -12.49 -6.04 -4.81
C PRO A 41 -11.46 -5.32 -3.91
N LEU A 42 -11.90 -4.28 -3.20
CA LEU A 42 -11.03 -3.58 -2.25
C LEU A 42 -10.63 -4.55 -1.13
N PRO A 43 -9.32 -4.72 -0.85
CA PRO A 43 -8.89 -5.61 0.22
C PRO A 43 -9.22 -5.03 1.61
N PRO A 44 -9.31 -5.90 2.65
CA PRO A 44 -9.64 -5.48 4.00
C PRO A 44 -8.58 -4.50 4.54
N LYS A 45 -9.02 -3.45 5.23
CA LYS A 45 -8.16 -2.38 5.74
C LYS A 45 -7.93 -2.46 7.25
N THR A 46 -8.65 -3.35 7.92
CA THR A 46 -8.50 -3.58 9.36
C THR A 46 -8.16 -5.04 9.66
N ILE A 47 -7.52 -5.28 10.80
CA ILE A 47 -7.23 -6.64 11.29
C ILE A 47 -8.54 -7.43 11.47
N SER A 48 -9.60 -6.78 11.96
CA SER A 48 -10.92 -7.39 12.15
C SER A 48 -11.56 -7.85 10.83
N GLU A 49 -11.43 -7.08 9.75
CA GLU A 49 -11.95 -7.47 8.43
C GLU A 49 -11.12 -8.57 7.80
N ALA A 50 -9.78 -8.51 7.95
CA ALA A 50 -8.88 -9.52 7.41
C ALA A 50 -8.96 -10.85 8.17
N PHE A 51 -9.21 -10.79 9.48
CA PHE A 51 -9.26 -11.95 10.38
C PHE A 51 -10.53 -11.91 11.24
N PRO A 52 -11.73 -12.13 10.67
CA PRO A 52 -12.98 -12.00 11.40
C PRO A 52 -13.09 -12.94 12.61
N ASN A 53 -12.41 -14.09 12.56
CA ASN A 53 -12.39 -15.11 13.61
C ASN A 53 -11.51 -14.75 14.83
N THR A 54 -10.61 -13.77 14.70
CA THR A 54 -9.74 -13.36 15.82
C THR A 54 -10.41 -12.31 16.71
N ARG A 55 -11.50 -11.68 16.24
CA ARG A 55 -12.27 -10.68 17.01
C ARG A 55 -12.67 -11.15 18.40
N LYS A 56 -13.11 -12.41 18.53
CA LYS A 56 -13.57 -12.98 19.81
C LYS A 56 -12.47 -13.13 20.85
N TRP A 57 -11.21 -13.05 20.43
CA TRP A 57 -10.02 -13.19 21.29
C TRP A 57 -9.22 -11.89 21.38
N TRP A 58 -9.71 -10.81 20.76
CA TRP A 58 -9.05 -9.52 20.81
C TRP A 58 -9.33 -8.87 22.18
N PRO A 59 -8.30 -8.47 22.95
CA PRO A 59 -8.48 -7.85 24.28
C PRO A 59 -9.32 -6.57 24.27
#